data_AF-A0A180G2B6-F1
#
_entry.id   AF-A0A180G2B6-F1
#
_cell.length_a   1.000
_cell.length_b   1.000
_cell.length_c   1.000
_cell.angle_alpha   90.00
_cell.angle_beta   90.00
_cell.angle_gamma   90.00
#
_symmetry.space_group_name_H-M   'P 1'
#
loop_
_entity.id
_entity.type
_entity.pdbx_description
1 polymer ?
#
loop_
_entity_poly.entity_id
_entity_poly.type
_entity_poly.pdbx_seq_one_letter_code
_entity_poly.pdbx_strand_id
1 'polypeptide(L)'
;MDHTIPAPQGSAGSKILTVAQKAWLDGVVASMQNRINTELEPAHDSRTPLEKVLADDHVLKNMHYYYDGVMQEAKFMQLGSSQMPNFYALWVARRAQLRRGPPLKKEQTTAYKSAIATGEIPASYKGDSPK
;
A
#
# COMPACT_ATOMS: atom_id res chain seq x y z
N MET A 1 28.51 -11.88 -42.74
CA MET A 1 27.17 -12.15 -42.19
C MET A 1 27.15 -11.56 -40.80
N ASP A 2 26.73 -10.30 -40.68
CA ASP A 2 26.61 -9.62 -39.39
C ASP A 2 25.19 -9.80 -38.88
N HIS A 3 25.04 -10.61 -37.83
CA HIS A 3 23.79 -10.72 -37.09
C HIS A 3 23.79 -9.69 -35.97
N THR A 4 23.38 -8.46 -36.29
CA THR A 4 22.98 -7.48 -35.28
C THR A 4 21.62 -7.88 -34.73
N ILE A 5 21.59 -8.39 -33.49
CA ILE A 5 20.34 -8.61 -32.75
C ILE A 5 19.80 -7.23 -32.34
N PRO A 6 18.59 -6.83 -32.77
CA PRO A 6 17.98 -5.61 -32.24
C PRO A 6 17.56 -5.87 -30.80
N ALA A 7 17.92 -4.95 -29.90
CA ALA A 7 17.42 -4.92 -28.53
C ALA A 7 15.88 -4.90 -28.55
N PRO A 8 15.20 -5.64 -27.66
CA PRO A 8 13.74 -5.56 -27.58
C PRO A 8 13.39 -4.15 -27.11
N GLN A 9 12.88 -3.35 -28.05
CA GLN A 9 12.24 -2.08 -27.75
C GLN A 9 11.08 -2.39 -26.81
N GLY A 10 11.26 -2.04 -25.53
CA GLY A 10 10.20 -2.06 -24.54
C GLY A 10 9.13 -1.07 -24.97
N SER A 11 8.14 -1.55 -25.73
CA SER A 11 6.96 -0.76 -26.01
C SER A 11 6.30 -0.47 -24.66
N ALA A 12 6.15 0.81 -24.33
CA ALA A 12 5.20 1.27 -23.32
C ALA A 12 3.75 1.08 -23.84
N GLY A 13 3.46 -0.07 -24.43
CA GLY A 13 2.14 -0.50 -24.87
C GLY A 13 1.53 -1.34 -23.78
N SER A 14 0.29 -1.02 -23.39
CA SER A 14 -0.50 -1.83 -22.46
C SER A 14 -0.55 -3.26 -22.98
N LYS A 15 0.23 -4.16 -22.39
CA LYS A 15 0.26 -5.58 -22.78
C LYS A 15 -1.15 -6.13 -22.59
N ILE A 16 -1.70 -6.72 -23.65
CA ILE A 16 -2.97 -7.44 -23.55
C ILE A 16 -2.74 -8.61 -22.59
N LEU A 17 -3.42 -8.55 -21.45
CA LEU A 17 -3.29 -9.56 -20.40
C LEU A 17 -3.96 -10.87 -20.83
N THR A 18 -3.29 -11.99 -20.59
CA THR A 18 -3.90 -13.32 -20.73
C THR A 18 -4.99 -13.52 -19.68
N VAL A 19 -5.87 -14.51 -19.91
CA VAL A 19 -6.91 -14.87 -18.92
C VAL A 19 -6.31 -15.21 -17.57
N ALA A 20 -5.19 -15.95 -17.55
CA ALA A 20 -4.49 -16.32 -16.31
C ALA A 20 -3.89 -15.08 -15.60
N GLN A 21 -3.29 -14.15 -16.34
CA GLN A 21 -2.75 -12.92 -15.77
C GLN A 21 -3.84 -12.04 -15.17
N LYS A 22 -4.99 -11.93 -15.83
CA LYS A 22 -6.16 -11.20 -15.30
C LYS A 22 -6.66 -11.84 -14.01
N ALA A 23 -6.89 -13.15 -14.01
CA ALA A 23 -7.37 -13.87 -12.83
C ALA A 23 -6.40 -13.74 -11.64
N TRP A 24 -5.08 -13.78 -11.90
CA TRP A 24 -4.08 -13.56 -10.87
C TRP A 24 -4.11 -12.12 -10.35
N LEU A 25 -4.16 -11.11 -11.23
CA LEU A 25 -4.28 -9.70 -10.82
C LEU A 25 -5.55 -9.43 -10.02
N ASP A 26 -6.68 -10.02 -10.40
CA ASP A 26 -7.94 -9.91 -9.66
C ASP A 26 -7.79 -10.51 -8.26
N GLY A 27 -7.09 -11.65 -8.13
CA GLY A 27 -6.76 -12.26 -6.84
C GLY A 27 -5.87 -11.36 -5.97
N VAL A 28 -4.85 -10.73 -6.56
CA VAL A 28 -3.99 -9.77 -5.86
C VAL A 28 -4.79 -8.57 -5.37
N VAL A 29 -5.64 -8.00 -6.22
CA VAL A 29 -6.51 -6.86 -5.85
C VAL A 29 -7.47 -7.25 -4.74
N ALA A 30 -8.12 -8.42 -4.83
CA ALA A 30 -9.03 -8.92 -3.81
C ALA A 30 -8.31 -9.12 -2.46
N SER A 31 -7.11 -9.68 -2.48
CA SER A 31 -6.27 -9.84 -1.29
C SER A 31 -5.90 -8.49 -0.65
N MET A 32 -5.44 -7.53 -1.46
CA MET A 32 -5.15 -6.16 -1.03
C MET A 32 -6.36 -5.49 -0.40
N GLN A 33 -7.51 -5.54 -1.08
CA GLN A 33 -8.76 -4.96 -0.60
C GLN A 33 -9.24 -5.62 0.68
N ASN A 34 -9.15 -6.95 0.78
CA ASN A 34 -9.51 -7.68 1.99
C ASN A 34 -8.71 -7.15 3.18
N ARG A 35 -7.39 -7.09 3.04
CA ARG A 35 -6.52 -6.57 4.09
C ARG A 35 -6.82 -5.12 4.48
N ILE A 36 -7.04 -4.26 3.49
CA ILE A 36 -7.43 -2.87 3.75
C ILE A 36 -8.75 -2.85 4.53
N ASN A 37 -9.73 -3.67 4.14
CA ASN A 37 -11.06 -3.66 4.75
C ASN A 37 -11.09 -4.27 6.16
N THR A 38 -10.15 -5.15 6.51
CA THR A 38 -10.13 -5.84 7.81
C THR A 38 -9.14 -5.22 8.79
N GLU A 39 -7.94 -4.87 8.36
CA GLU A 39 -6.84 -4.46 9.25
C GLU A 39 -6.64 -2.94 9.26
N LEU A 40 -6.73 -2.29 8.10
CA LEU A 40 -6.35 -0.88 7.97
C LEU A 40 -7.54 0.05 8.15
N GLU A 41 -8.63 -0.20 7.43
CA GLU A 41 -9.82 0.63 7.36
C GLU A 41 -11.10 -0.21 7.48
N PRO A 42 -11.29 -0.85 8.65
CA PRO A 42 -12.56 -1.45 8.98
C PRO A 42 -13.65 -0.39 9.04
N ALA A 43 -14.87 -0.81 8.70
CA ALA A 43 -16.05 0.06 8.76
C ALA A 43 -16.27 0.55 10.21
N HIS A 44 -16.13 -0.37 11.16
CA HIS A 44 -16.13 -0.10 12.59
C HIS A 44 -14.71 -0.27 13.13
N ASP A 45 -14.10 0.85 13.48
CA ASP A 45 -12.73 0.90 13.99
C ASP A 45 -12.79 1.34 15.45
N SER A 46 -12.36 0.47 16.38
CA SER A 46 -12.36 0.74 17.82
C SER A 46 -11.07 1.43 18.28
N ARG A 47 -10.07 1.59 17.41
CA ARG A 47 -8.81 2.25 17.76
C ARG A 47 -9.05 3.73 18.06
N THR A 48 -8.33 4.23 19.04
CA THR A 48 -8.26 5.66 19.32
C THR A 48 -7.64 6.42 18.13
N PRO A 49 -7.86 7.74 18.02
CA PRO A 49 -7.23 8.54 16.97
C PRO A 49 -5.70 8.42 16.96
N LEU A 50 -5.05 8.33 18.12
CA LEU A 50 -3.60 8.19 18.21
C LEU A 50 -3.12 6.82 17.71
N GLU A 51 -3.73 5.73 18.19
CA GLU A 51 -3.42 4.37 17.74
C GLU A 51 -3.58 4.22 16.24
N LYS A 52 -4.65 4.82 15.69
CA LYS A 52 -4.90 4.80 14.24
C LYS A 52 -3.78 5.49 13.47
N VAL A 53 -3.35 6.67 13.93
CA VAL A 53 -2.26 7.41 13.29
C VAL A 53 -0.95 6.64 13.36
N LEU A 54 -0.65 6.00 14.49
CA LEU A 54 0.57 5.20 14.64
C LEU A 54 0.53 3.95 13.73
N ALA A 55 -0.63 3.31 13.61
CA ALA A 55 -0.83 2.20 12.68
C ALA A 55 -0.67 2.65 11.23
N ASP A 56 -1.27 3.78 10.84
CA ASP A 56 -1.13 4.35 9.49
C ASP A 56 0.35 4.60 9.16
N ASP A 57 1.08 5.26 10.06
CA ASP A 57 2.50 5.59 9.89
C ASP A 57 3.37 4.32 9.76
N HIS A 58 3.09 3.30 10.57
CA HIS A 58 3.77 2.02 10.50
C HIS A 58 3.58 1.36 9.13
N VAL A 59 2.35 1.34 8.62
CA VAL A 59 2.03 0.75 7.31
C VAL A 59 2.69 1.55 6.19
N LEU A 60 2.67 2.89 6.26
CA LEU A 60 3.33 3.75 5.28
C LEU A 60 4.84 3.50 5.18
N LYS A 61 5.50 3.25 6.31
CA LYS A 61 6.95 2.94 6.36
C LYS A 61 7.27 1.56 5.82
N ASN A 62 6.41 0.58 6.10
CA ASN A 62 6.64 -0.84 5.79
C ASN A 62 5.89 -1.31 4.53
N MET A 63 5.32 -0.39 3.76
CA MET A 63 4.41 -0.72 2.67
C MET A 63 5.04 -1.63 1.60
N HIS A 64 6.33 -1.47 1.35
CA HIS A 64 7.06 -2.27 0.35
C HIS A 64 7.09 -3.77 0.70
N TYR A 65 7.26 -4.12 1.98
CA TYR A 65 7.28 -5.52 2.43
C TYR A 65 6.00 -6.29 2.12
N TYR A 66 4.87 -5.59 2.05
CA TYR A 66 3.59 -6.23 1.78
C TYR A 66 3.42 -6.64 0.31
N TYR A 67 4.26 -6.12 -0.59
CA TYR A 67 4.08 -6.29 -2.04
C TYR A 67 5.32 -6.80 -2.78
N ASP A 68 6.47 -6.91 -2.12
CA ASP A 68 7.69 -7.41 -2.76
C ASP A 68 7.51 -8.80 -3.41
N GLY A 69 6.82 -9.73 -2.73
CA GLY A 69 6.51 -11.06 -3.30
C GLY A 69 5.59 -10.98 -4.52
N VAL A 70 4.53 -10.18 -4.44
CA VAL A 70 3.59 -9.92 -5.55
C VAL A 70 4.34 -9.30 -6.74
N MET A 71 5.28 -8.39 -6.49
CA MET A 71 6.12 -7.79 -7.54
C MET A 71 7.11 -8.80 -8.15
N GLN A 72 7.58 -9.78 -7.39
CA GLN A 72 8.41 -10.87 -7.92
C GLN A 72 7.59 -11.80 -8.82
N GLU A 73 6.42 -12.25 -8.37
CA GLU A 73 5.50 -13.06 -9.18
C GLU A 73 5.09 -12.34 -10.48
N ALA A 74 4.81 -11.04 -10.40
CA ALA A 74 4.52 -10.21 -11.56
C ALA A 74 5.64 -10.20 -12.60
N LYS A 75 6.91 -10.16 -12.15
CA LYS A 75 8.08 -10.25 -13.04
C LYS A 75 8.13 -11.60 -13.77
N PHE A 76 7.85 -12.71 -13.08
CA PHE A 76 7.76 -14.03 -13.72
C PHE A 76 6.65 -14.10 -14.76
N MET A 77 5.52 -13.44 -14.49
CA MET A 77 4.42 -13.31 -15.44
C MET A 77 4.65 -12.25 -16.53
N GLN A 78 5.82 -11.60 -16.54
CA GLN A 78 6.16 -10.50 -17.46
C GLN A 78 5.09 -9.40 -17.46
N LEU A 79 4.63 -9.02 -16.27
CA LEU A 79 3.74 -7.87 -16.05
C LEU A 79 4.58 -6.63 -15.78
N GLY A 80 4.19 -5.52 -16.42
CA GLY A 80 4.81 -4.23 -16.18
C GLY A 80 4.37 -3.63 -14.84
N SER A 81 5.20 -2.77 -14.25
CA SER A 81 4.84 -2.05 -13.02
C SER A 81 3.57 -1.21 -13.17
N SER A 82 3.28 -0.70 -14.36
CA SER A 82 2.05 0.04 -14.68
C SER A 82 0.79 -0.83 -14.65
N GLN A 83 0.93 -2.15 -14.74
CA GLN A 83 -0.18 -3.10 -14.67
C GLN A 83 -0.44 -3.60 -13.25
N MET A 84 0.48 -3.29 -12.33
CA MET A 84 0.38 -3.74 -10.95
C MET A 84 -0.57 -2.86 -10.16
N PRO A 85 -1.45 -3.45 -9.33
CA PRO A 85 -2.32 -2.68 -8.48
C PRO A 85 -1.51 -1.87 -7.46
N ASN A 86 -1.94 -0.61 -7.26
CA ASN A 86 -1.32 0.29 -6.31
C ASN A 86 -2.06 0.21 -4.97
N PHE A 87 -1.42 -0.42 -3.98
CA PHE A 87 -2.01 -0.59 -2.65
C PHE A 87 -2.37 0.73 -1.97
N TYR A 88 -1.55 1.77 -2.10
CA TYR A 88 -1.81 3.06 -1.47
C TYR A 88 -3.05 3.69 -2.10
N ALA A 89 -3.17 3.63 -3.42
CA ALA A 89 -4.36 4.12 -4.13
C ALA A 89 -5.64 3.39 -3.68
N LEU A 90 -5.59 2.06 -3.54
CA LEU A 90 -6.71 1.27 -3.01
C LEU A 90 -7.05 1.67 -1.56
N TRP A 91 -6.04 1.92 -0.73
CA TRP A 91 -6.22 2.33 0.65
C TRP A 91 -6.86 3.73 0.74
N VAL A 92 -6.39 4.72 -0.03
CA VAL A 92 -7.05 6.05 -0.01
C VAL A 92 -8.48 5.97 -0.59
N ALA A 93 -8.72 5.13 -1.59
CA ALA A 93 -10.07 4.92 -2.11
C ALA A 93 -11.01 4.37 -1.02
N ARG A 94 -10.55 3.41 -0.21
CA ARG A 94 -11.32 2.92 0.93
C ARG A 94 -11.56 4.00 1.98
N ARG A 95 -10.55 4.81 2.33
CA ARG A 95 -10.72 5.92 3.28
C ARG A 95 -11.75 6.93 2.76
N ALA A 96 -11.71 7.26 1.47
CA ALA A 96 -12.69 8.14 0.84
C ALA A 96 -14.12 7.58 0.92
N GLN A 97 -14.31 6.27 0.69
CA GLN A 97 -15.62 5.62 0.87
C GLN A 97 -16.15 5.76 2.30
N LEU A 98 -15.27 5.70 3.29
CA LEU A 98 -15.59 5.89 4.71
C LEU A 98 -15.60 7.36 5.15
N ARG A 99 -15.47 8.31 4.20
CA ARG A 99 -15.37 9.76 4.43
C ARG A 99 -14.23 10.15 5.39
N ARG A 100 -13.13 9.42 5.32
CA ARG A 100 -11.88 9.65 6.06
C ARG A 100 -10.87 10.33 5.13
N GLY A 101 -9.99 11.15 5.71
CA GLY A 101 -8.86 11.74 4.98
C GLY A 101 -7.84 10.67 4.53
N PRO A 102 -6.88 11.01 3.65
CA PRO A 102 -5.87 10.06 3.19
C PRO A 102 -5.02 9.53 4.37
N PRO A 103 -4.35 8.38 4.22
CA PRO A 103 -3.32 7.98 5.17
C PRO A 103 -2.18 9.00 5.18
N LEU A 104 -1.79 9.45 6.37
CA LEU A 104 -0.76 10.47 6.59
C LEU A 104 0.32 9.93 7.54
N LYS A 105 1.55 10.44 7.40
CA LYS A 105 2.59 10.19 8.40
C LYS A 105 2.21 10.81 9.73
N LYS A 106 2.61 10.19 10.84
CA LYS A 106 2.15 10.61 12.17
C LYS A 106 2.43 12.09 12.46
N GLU A 107 3.59 12.60 12.04
CA GLU A 107 4.03 13.97 12.26
C GLU A 107 3.15 15.02 11.55
N GLN A 108 2.35 14.59 10.57
CA GLN A 108 1.44 15.46 9.82
C GLN A 108 0.06 15.55 10.48
N THR A 109 -0.22 14.76 11.51
CA THR A 109 -1.56 14.65 12.09
C THR A 109 -1.72 15.47 13.38
N THR A 110 -2.91 16.01 13.60
CA THR A 110 -3.23 16.72 14.85
C THR A 110 -3.27 15.76 16.03
N ALA A 111 -3.79 14.54 15.88
CA ALA A 111 -3.89 13.57 16.97
C ALA A 111 -2.51 13.25 17.58
N TYR A 112 -1.48 13.04 16.75
CA TYR A 112 -0.12 12.81 17.22
C TYR A 112 0.48 14.04 17.91
N LYS A 113 0.32 15.23 17.33
CA LYS A 113 0.81 16.49 17.93
C LYS A 113 0.13 16.79 19.26
N SER A 114 -1.17 16.55 19.36
CA SER A 114 -1.94 16.72 20.59
C SER A 114 -1.50 15.74 21.67
N ALA A 115 -1.28 14.46 21.32
CA ALA A 115 -0.81 13.46 22.27
C ALA A 115 0.57 13.79 22.85
N ILE A 116 1.45 14.42 22.07
CA ILE A 116 2.71 14.97 22.58
C ILE A 116 2.44 16.14 23.54
N ALA A 117 1.57 17.07 23.15
CA ALA A 117 1.28 18.27 23.94
C ALA A 117 0.59 17.96 25.29
N THR A 118 -0.21 16.90 25.36
CA THR A 118 -0.88 16.43 26.58
C THR A 118 0.01 15.51 27.43
N GLY A 119 1.18 15.12 26.93
CA GLY A 119 2.08 14.19 27.61
C GLY A 119 1.65 12.72 27.56
N GLU A 120 0.66 12.37 26.73
CA GLU A 120 0.25 10.98 26.50
C GLU A 120 1.38 10.14 25.88
N ILE A 121 2.19 10.77 25.02
CA ILE A 121 3.42 10.19 24.46
C ILE A 121 4.59 11.18 24.57
N PRO A 122 5.84 10.70 24.66
CA PRO A 122 7.00 11.58 24.72
C PRO A 122 7.24 12.28 23.37
N ALA A 123 7.81 13.50 23.41
CA ALA A 123 8.16 14.26 22.20
C ALA A 123 9.14 13.51 21.27
N SER A 124 9.94 12.59 21.83
CA SER A 124 10.88 11.72 21.11
C SER A 124 10.29 10.35 20.75
N TYR A 125 8.97 10.16 20.81
CA TYR A 125 8.34 8.86 20.58
C TYR A 125 8.58 8.38 19.15
N LYS A 126 9.59 7.51 18.99
CA LYS A 126 9.94 6.93 17.69
C LYS A 126 8.93 5.90 17.20
N GLY A 127 8.05 5.42 18.08
CA GLY A 127 7.11 4.33 17.77
C GLY A 127 7.92 3.06 17.64
N ASP A 128 8.26 2.45 18.77
CA ASP A 128 8.81 1.10 18.75
C ASP A 128 7.70 0.16 18.30
N SER A 129 7.91 -0.49 17.16
CA SER A 129 7.08 -1.59 16.70
C SER A 129 6.98 -2.64 17.81
N PRO A 130 5.79 -3.12 18.19
CA PRO A 130 5.71 -4.34 18.96
C PRO A 130 6.35 -5.47 18.13
N LYS A 131 7.28 -6.19 18.76
CA LYS A 131 7.90 -7.41 18.23
C LYS A 131 6.86 -8.50 18.00
#